data_AF-A0A9P7A325-F1
#
_entry.id   AF-A0A9P7A325-F1
#
_cell.length_a   1.000
_cell.length_b   1.000
_cell.length_c   1.000
_cell.angle_alpha   90.00
_cell.angle_beta   90.00
_cell.angle_gamma   90.00
#
_symmetry.space_group_name_H-M   'P 1'
#
loop_
_entity.id
_entity.type
_entity.pdbx_description
1 polymer ?
#
loop_
_entity_poly.entity_id
_entity_poly.type
_entity_poly.pdbx_seq_one_letter_code
_entity_poly.pdbx_strand_id
1 'polypeptide(L)'
;MVVSSRDEYEERAVALGNSIRYTVQPNGDVEIKDTMPLFDTERWTRNLEKAYRMAWKRWVDGSMFRMSDDGCIWVKDDIHTPIRMD
;
A
#
# COMPACT_ATOMS: atom_id res chain seq x y z
N MET A 1 -11.62 0.50 -1.42
CA MET A 1 -12.51 1.36 -0.61
C MET A 1 -12.30 1.02 0.85
N VAL A 2 -12.15 2.01 1.74
CA VAL A 2 -12.03 1.80 3.18
C VAL A 2 -13.23 2.47 3.84
N VAL A 3 -13.94 1.74 4.69
CA VAL A 3 -15.17 2.15 5.40
C VAL A 3 -15.10 1.66 6.83
N SER A 4 -15.83 2.30 7.74
CA SER A 4 -15.73 2.04 9.19
C SER A 4 -16.89 1.20 9.75
N SER A 5 -17.91 0.90 8.95
CA SER A 5 -19.06 0.06 9.35
C SER A 5 -19.55 -0.83 8.21
N ARG A 6 -20.34 -1.85 8.58
CA ARG A 6 -20.98 -2.74 7.61
C ARG A 6 -22.03 -2.00 6.77
N ASP A 7 -22.84 -1.16 7.39
CA ASP A 7 -23.93 -0.47 6.70
C ASP A 7 -23.37 0.51 5.66
N GLU A 8 -22.26 1.19 5.99
CA GLU A 8 -21.54 2.06 5.05
C GLU A 8 -20.93 1.24 3.89
N TYR A 9 -20.42 0.04 4.19
CA TYR A 9 -19.93 -0.87 3.15
C TYR A 9 -21.05 -1.26 2.17
N GLU A 10 -22.21 -1.65 2.69
CA GLU A 10 -23.36 -2.06 1.89
C GLU A 10 -23.84 -0.93 0.97
N GLU A 11 -24.04 0.27 1.51
CA GLU A 11 -24.50 1.42 0.73
C GLU A 11 -23.51 1.76 -0.40
N ARG A 12 -22.21 1.81 -0.08
CA ARG A 12 -21.18 2.12 -1.08
C ARG A 12 -21.01 1.01 -2.12
N ALA A 13 -21.13 -0.26 -1.73
CA ALA A 13 -21.07 -1.38 -2.66
C ALA A 13 -22.24 -1.36 -3.65
N VAL A 14 -23.46 -1.05 -3.19
CA VAL A 14 -24.64 -0.90 -4.04
C VAL A 14 -24.49 0.29 -4.99
N ALA A 15 -24.04 1.45 -4.48
CA ALA A 15 -23.79 2.62 -5.31
C ALA A 15 -22.72 2.36 -6.39
N LEU A 16 -21.67 1.61 -6.04
CA LEU A 16 -20.63 1.22 -6.99
C LEU A 16 -21.17 0.26 -8.05
N GLY A 17 -21.90 -0.79 -7.65
CA GLY A 17 -22.49 -1.76 -8.58
C GLY A 17 -23.46 -1.11 -9.57
N ASN A 18 -24.24 -0.13 -9.12
CA ASN A 18 -25.16 0.62 -9.97
C ASN A 18 -24.49 1.65 -10.88
N SER A 19 -23.27 2.08 -10.59
CA SER A 19 -22.52 3.08 -11.38
C SER A 19 -21.49 2.46 -12.34
N ILE A 20 -21.10 1.21 -12.12
CA ILE A 20 -20.15 0.50 -12.98
C ILE A 20 -20.75 0.27 -14.37
N ARG A 21 -20.05 0.79 -15.39
CA ARG A 21 -20.20 0.36 -16.78
C ARG A 21 -18.99 -0.50 -17.12
N TYR A 22 -19.19 -1.80 -17.30
CA TYR A 22 -18.12 -2.69 -17.74
C TYR A 22 -17.79 -2.40 -19.21
N THR A 23 -16.62 -1.83 -19.48
CA THR A 23 -16.01 -1.95 -20.79
C THR A 23 -15.33 -3.31 -20.84
N VAL A 24 -16.06 -4.33 -21.26
CA VAL A 24 -15.48 -5.64 -21.55
C VAL A 24 -14.59 -5.46 -22.76
N GLN A 25 -13.27 -5.56 -22.55
CA GLN A 25 -12.35 -5.63 -23.68
C GLN A 25 -12.67 -6.92 -24.46
N PRO A 26 -12.59 -6.95 -25.81
CA PRO A 26 -13.05 -8.08 -26.64
C PRO A 26 -12.41 -9.44 -26.30
N ASN A 27 -11.26 -9.42 -25.65
CA ASN A 27 -10.45 -10.55 -25.16
C ASN A 27 -10.86 -11.04 -23.76
N GLY A 28 -11.70 -10.32 -23.02
CA GLY A 28 -12.11 -10.69 -21.66
C GLY A 28 -11.08 -10.35 -20.58
N ASP A 29 -10.00 -9.66 -20.93
CA ASP A 29 -8.95 -9.28 -20.00
C ASP A 29 -9.42 -8.12 -19.11
N VAL A 30 -9.26 -8.29 -17.80
CA VAL A 30 -9.36 -7.19 -16.84
C VAL A 30 -8.04 -6.44 -16.91
N GLU A 31 -8.09 -5.15 -17.24
CA GLU A 31 -6.91 -4.29 -17.21
C GLU A 31 -6.38 -4.21 -15.78
N ILE A 32 -5.38 -5.04 -15.46
CA ILE A 32 -4.64 -4.95 -14.22
C ILE A 32 -3.76 -3.71 -14.37
N LYS A 33 -4.02 -2.69 -13.54
CA LYS A 33 -3.21 -1.47 -13.52
C LYS A 33 -1.86 -1.76 -12.87
N ASP A 34 -0.98 -2.44 -13.61
CA ASP A 34 0.40 -2.77 -13.20
C ASP A 34 1.24 -1.51 -12.87
N THR A 35 0.76 -0.33 -13.25
CA THR A 35 1.38 0.97 -12.95
C THR A 35 1.03 1.51 -11.56
N MET A 36 0.10 0.89 -10.82
CA MET A 36 -0.21 1.34 -9.46
C MET A 36 0.91 0.94 -8.49
N PRO A 37 1.31 1.82 -7.54
CA PRO A 37 2.37 1.53 -6.57
C PRO A 37 2.13 0.27 -5.73
N LEU A 38 0.87 -0.18 -5.59
CA LEU A 38 0.51 -1.41 -4.90
C LEU A 38 1.12 -2.66 -5.55
N PHE A 39 1.31 -2.64 -6.87
CA PHE A 39 1.84 -3.76 -7.65
C PHE A 39 3.34 -3.63 -7.97
N ASP A 40 3.98 -2.52 -7.55
CA ASP A 40 5.43 -2.31 -7.69
C ASP A 40 6.20 -3.11 -6.61
N THR A 41 6.37 -4.39 -6.88
CA THR A 41 7.04 -5.34 -5.97
C THR A 41 8.51 -5.01 -5.76
N GLU A 42 9.20 -4.46 -6.76
CA GLU A 42 10.61 -4.09 -6.65
C GLU A 42 10.80 -2.94 -5.66
N ARG A 43 9.98 -1.89 -5.80
CA ARG A 43 9.99 -0.76 -4.86
C ARG A 43 9.60 -1.17 -3.46
N TRP A 44 8.58 -2.03 -3.31
CA TRP A 44 8.18 -2.58 -2.02
C TRP A 44 9.35 -3.34 -1.37
N THR A 45 10.02 -4.21 -2.12
CA THR A 45 11.14 -5.02 -1.63
C THR A 45 12.32 -4.14 -1.20
N ARG A 46 12.66 -3.11 -1.98
CA ARG A 46 13.71 -2.15 -1.63
C ARG A 46 13.43 -1.43 -0.31
N ASN A 47 12.17 -1.04 -0.05
CA ASN A 47 11.81 -0.41 1.22
C ASN A 47 11.82 -1.41 2.39
N LEU A 48 11.44 -2.66 2.14
CA LEU A 48 11.52 -3.74 3.13
C LEU A 48 12.98 -4.01 3.55
N GLU A 49 13.91 -4.08 2.58
CA GLU A 49 15.33 -4.28 2.86
C GLU A 49 15.92 -3.15 3.72
N LYS A 50 15.53 -1.90 3.45
CA LYS A 50 15.92 -0.76 4.30
C LYS A 50 15.43 -0.95 5.73
N ALA A 51 14.17 -1.37 5.90
CA ALA A 51 13.61 -1.64 7.23
C ALA A 51 14.42 -2.69 7.97
N TYR A 52 14.80 -3.79 7.29
CA TYR A 52 15.63 -4.82 7.90
C TYR A 52 17.02 -4.32 8.28
N ARG A 53 17.68 -3.50 7.46
CA ARG A 53 18.97 -2.89 7.82
C ARG A 53 18.85 -1.99 9.04
N MET A 54 17.75 -1.22 9.15
CA MET A 54 17.48 -0.38 10.32
C MET A 54 17.21 -1.24 11.57
N ALA A 55 16.42 -2.31 11.44
CA ALA A 55 16.16 -3.25 12.52
C ALA A 55 17.46 -3.88 13.04
N TRP A 56 18.28 -4.38 12.12
CA TRP A 56 19.58 -4.97 12.44
C TRP A 56 20.50 -3.98 13.14
N LYS A 57 20.58 -2.74 12.65
CA LYS A 57 21.38 -1.70 13.28
C LYS A 57 20.91 -1.42 14.71
N ARG A 58 19.60 -1.25 14.93
CA ARG A 58 19.03 -1.02 16.26
C ARG A 58 19.29 -2.17 17.23
N TRP A 59 19.31 -3.40 16.72
CA TRP A 59 19.66 -4.59 17.50
C TRP A 59 21.12 -4.56 17.92
N VAL A 60 22.04 -4.36 16.97
CA VAL A 60 23.50 -4.32 17.23
C VAL A 60 23.88 -3.16 18.15
N ASP A 61 23.27 -1.99 17.96
CA ASP A 61 23.52 -0.79 18.76
C ASP A 61 22.82 -0.84 20.14
N GLY A 62 21.99 -1.86 20.40
CA GLY A 62 21.20 -2.01 21.64
C GLY A 62 20.12 -0.94 21.83
N SER A 63 19.89 -0.08 20.83
CA SER A 63 18.94 1.04 20.93
C SER A 63 17.48 0.59 20.96
N MET A 64 17.20 -0.65 20.51
CA MET A 64 15.86 -1.25 20.53
C MET A 64 15.25 -1.37 21.94
N PHE A 65 16.09 -1.37 22.99
CA PHE A 65 15.65 -1.52 24.38
C PHE A 65 15.48 -0.19 25.12
N ARG A 66 15.65 0.95 24.45
CA ARG A 66 15.40 2.26 25.08
C ARG A 66 13.90 2.47 25.25
N MET A 67 13.48 2.67 26.50
CA MET A 67 12.09 2.74 26.98
C MET A 67 11.23 3.90 26.41
N SER A 68 11.63 4.57 25.33
CA SER A 68 10.94 5.73 24.77
C SER A 68 10.57 5.63 23.29
N ASP A 69 11.00 4.59 22.58
CA ASP A 69 10.55 4.33 21.20
C ASP A 69 9.40 3.31 21.22
N ASP A 70 8.38 3.54 20.40
CA ASP A 70 7.23 2.65 20.15
C ASP A 70 7.62 1.32 19.45
N GLY A 71 8.91 1.09 19.24
CA GLY A 71 9.46 -0.06 18.53
C GLY A 71 9.31 0.03 17.00
N CYS A 72 8.67 1.06 16.47
CA CYS A 72 8.36 1.16 15.04
C CYS A 72 9.59 1.57 14.21
N ILE A 73 9.68 1.02 13.00
CA ILE A 73 10.69 1.39 11.99
C ILE A 73 9.98 2.13 10.86
N TRP A 74 10.25 3.43 10.76
CA TRP A 74 9.68 4.29 9.73
C TRP A 74 10.65 4.42 8.57
N VAL A 75 10.34 3.76 7.44
CA VAL A 75 11.10 3.87 6.19
C VAL A 75 10.51 4.98 5.33
N LYS A 76 11.35 5.95 4.95
CA LYS A 76 10.99 6.91 3.89
C LYS A 76 11.24 6.28 2.54
N ASP A 77 10.27 6.41 1.66
CA ASP A 77 10.41 6.02 0.28
C ASP A 77 11.17 7.09 -0.50
N ASP A 78 12.18 6.70 -1.27
CA ASP A 78 13.08 7.64 -1.96
C ASP A 78 12.49 8.16 -3.26
N ILE A 79 11.46 7.49 -3.79
CA ILE A 79 10.82 7.85 -5.06
C ILE A 79 9.43 8.42 -4.78
N HIS A 80 9.30 9.74 -4.91
CA HIS A 80 7.99 10.37 -4.94
C HIS A 80 7.35 10.13 -6.31
N THR A 81 6.57 9.07 -6.45
CA THR A 81 5.60 9.00 -7.56
C THR A 81 4.42 9.88 -7.18
N PRO A 82 4.20 11.03 -7.84
CA PRO A 82 2.93 11.71 -7.70
C PRO A 82 1.83 10.75 -8.15
N ILE A 83 0.79 10.61 -7.34
CA ILE A 83 -0.40 9.87 -7.74
C ILE A 83 -0.99 10.66 -8.92
N ARG A 84 -0.77 10.21 -10.16
CA ARG A 84 -1.52 10.77 -11.30
C ARG A 84 -2.97 10.36 -11.07
N MET A 85 -3.79 11.36 -10.78
CA MET A 85 -5.23 11.28 -10.87
C MET A 85 -5.58 11.76 -12.27
N ASP A 86 -5.46 10.89 -13.26
CA ASP A 86 -6.05 11.05 -14.59
C ASP A 86 -7.42 10.34 -14.67
#